data_AF-A0A6B3EWU7-F1
#
_entry.id   AF-A0A6B3EWU7-F1
#
_cell.length_a   1.000
_cell.length_b   1.000
_cell.length_c   1.000
_cell.angle_alpha   90.00
_cell.angle_beta   90.00
_cell.angle_gamma   90.00
#
_symmetry.space_group_name_H-M   'P 1'
#
loop_
_entity.id
_entity.type
_entity.pdbx_description
1 polymer ?
#
loop_
_entity_poly.entity_id
_entity_poly.type
_entity_poly.pdbx_seq_one_letter_code
_entity_poly.pdbx_strand_id
1 'polypeptide(L)'
;RILVRDSPVAQSTGTFASLISDIATQVEDILGSEFKSRGFDQKLAPLYAQALVGMVALTGQWWLDARKPKKAEVAAHLVNLAWHGLDGLEQKPRLIGHRRQ
;
A
#
# COMPACT_ATOMS: atom_id res chain seq x y z
N ARG A 1 -41.51 6.94 7.23
CA ARG A 1 -40.57 6.13 6.41
C ARG A 1 -39.20 6.30 7.04
N ILE A 2 -38.78 5.35 7.89
CA ILE A 2 -37.54 5.42 8.66
C ILE A 2 -36.45 4.73 7.84
N LEU A 3 -35.35 5.44 7.56
CA LEU A 3 -34.18 4.91 6.88
C LEU A 3 -33.51 3.88 7.80
N VAL A 4 -33.57 2.62 7.39
CA VAL A 4 -32.72 1.54 7.87
C VAL A 4 -31.27 1.93 7.61
N ARG A 5 -30.53 2.22 8.67
CA ARG A 5 -29.10 2.51 8.64
C ARG A 5 -28.39 1.55 9.61
N ASP A 6 -28.62 0.26 9.38
CA ASP A 6 -27.87 -0.82 10.02
C ASP A 6 -27.04 -1.54 8.94
N SER A 7 -25.73 -1.31 8.98
CA SER A 7 -24.73 -2.27 8.48
C SER A 7 -23.36 -1.87 9.09
N PRO A 8 -22.74 -2.73 9.91
CA PRO A 8 -21.56 -2.38 10.69
C PRO A 8 -20.31 -2.40 9.79
N VAL A 9 -19.95 -1.24 9.22
CA VAL A 9 -18.68 -1.08 8.48
C VAL A 9 -17.46 -1.42 9.35
N ALA A 10 -17.60 -1.36 10.68
CA ALA A 10 -16.54 -1.62 11.65
C ALA A 10 -16.18 -3.12 11.82
N GLN A 11 -17.09 -4.06 11.53
CA GLN A 11 -16.82 -5.49 11.74
C GLN A 11 -16.05 -6.10 10.55
N SER A 12 -16.30 -5.64 9.32
CA SER A 12 -15.54 -6.03 8.13
C SER A 12 -14.10 -5.50 8.13
N THR A 13 -13.84 -4.37 8.77
CA THR A 13 -12.48 -3.80 8.89
C THR A 13 -11.55 -4.68 9.71
N GLY A 14 -12.04 -5.43 10.71
CA GLY A 14 -11.20 -6.33 11.51
C GLY A 14 -10.65 -7.50 10.70
N THR A 15 -11.48 -8.14 9.88
CA THR A 15 -11.07 -9.26 9.02
C THR A 15 -10.21 -8.78 7.85
N PHE A 16 -10.55 -7.63 7.25
CA PHE A 16 -9.78 -7.04 6.16
C PHE A 16 -8.40 -6.57 6.64
N ALA A 17 -8.31 -5.92 7.81
CA ALA A 17 -7.03 -5.50 8.38
C ALA A 17 -6.10 -6.69 8.69
N SER A 18 -6.65 -7.81 9.17
CA SER A 18 -5.89 -9.05 9.35
C SER A 18 -5.35 -9.57 8.02
N LEU A 19 -6.20 -9.68 6.99
CA LEU A 19 -5.77 -10.15 5.66
C LEU A 19 -4.70 -9.24 5.04
N ILE A 20 -4.83 -7.92 5.19
CA ILE A 20 -3.82 -6.96 4.73
C ILE A 20 -2.51 -7.16 5.49
N SER A 21 -2.55 -7.45 6.79
CA SER A 21 -1.36 -7.73 7.60
C SER A 21 -0.70 -9.06 7.19
N ASP A 22 -1.49 -10.09 6.88
CA ASP A 22 -0.99 -11.38 6.40
C ASP A 22 -0.34 -11.26 5.01
N ILE A 23 -0.91 -10.42 4.13
CA ILE A 23 -0.31 -10.12 2.81
C ILE A 23 0.97 -9.29 2.98
N ALA A 24 1.00 -8.31 3.89
CA ALA A 24 2.19 -7.52 4.17
C ALA A 24 3.35 -8.39 4.66
N THR A 25 3.09 -9.36 5.53
CA THR A 25 4.10 -10.34 5.98
C THR A 25 4.68 -11.14 4.81
N GLN A 26 3.83 -11.64 3.90
CA GLN A 26 4.31 -12.37 2.72
C GLN A 26 5.14 -11.49 1.77
N VAL A 27 4.73 -10.24 1.59
CA VAL A 27 5.46 -9.27 0.75
C VAL A 27 6.79 -8.87 1.39
N GLU A 28 6.84 -8.76 2.73
CA GLU A 28 8.06 -8.54 3.50
C GLU A 28 9.09 -9.64 3.27
N ASP A 29 8.68 -10.91 3.32
CA ASP A 29 9.59 -12.04 3.09
C ASP A 29 10.23 -11.97 1.69
N ILE A 30 9.40 -11.67 0.67
CA ILE A 30 9.85 -11.51 -0.72
C ILE A 30 10.82 -10.31 -0.84
N LEU A 31 10.43 -9.14 -0.34
CA LEU A 31 11.26 -7.93 -0.37
C LEU A 31 12.55 -8.10 0.42
N GLY A 32 12.51 -8.78 1.56
CA GLY A 32 13.68 -9.05 2.39
C GLY A 32 14.71 -9.90 1.65
N SER A 33 14.26 -10.90 0.90
CA SER A 33 15.13 -11.72 0.06
C SER A 33 15.78 -10.92 -1.08
N GLU A 34 15.01 -10.06 -1.76
CA GLU A 34 15.49 -9.18 -2.83
C GLU A 34 16.45 -8.10 -2.31
N PHE A 35 16.13 -7.51 -1.15
CA PHE A 35 16.96 -6.47 -0.52
C PHE A 35 18.32 -7.03 -0.13
N LYS A 36 18.35 -8.25 0.44
CA LYS A 36 19.59 -8.97 0.72
C LYS A 36 20.40 -9.21 -0.55
N SER A 37 19.76 -9.60 -1.66
CA SER A 37 20.43 -9.82 -2.94
C SER A 37 20.98 -8.54 -3.58
N ARG A 38 20.36 -7.38 -3.29
CA ARG A 38 20.71 -6.08 -3.88
C ARG A 38 21.53 -5.18 -2.96
N GLY A 39 21.87 -5.65 -1.75
CA GLY A 39 22.66 -4.90 -0.76
C GLY A 39 21.89 -3.81 -0.01
N PHE A 40 20.55 -3.84 -0.03
CA PHE A 40 19.70 -2.97 0.78
C PHE A 40 19.53 -3.53 2.20
N ASP A 41 19.21 -2.65 3.15
CA ASP A 41 18.96 -3.06 4.54
C ASP A 41 17.65 -3.85 4.65
N GLN A 42 17.76 -5.15 4.92
CA GLN A 42 16.63 -6.05 5.12
C GLN A 42 15.68 -5.55 6.22
N LYS A 43 16.17 -4.79 7.21
CA LYS A 43 15.33 -4.23 8.29
C LYS A 43 14.32 -3.21 7.79
N LEU A 44 14.50 -2.68 6.59
CA LEU A 44 13.56 -1.78 5.94
C LEU A 44 12.51 -2.54 5.12
N ALA A 45 12.69 -3.83 4.83
CA ALA A 45 11.71 -4.62 4.07
C ALA A 45 10.28 -4.60 4.65
N PRO A 46 10.06 -4.72 5.98
CA PRO A 46 8.71 -4.61 6.56
C PRO A 46 8.05 -3.27 6.27
N LEU A 47 8.83 -2.18 6.33
CA LEU A 47 8.37 -0.83 6.08
C LEU A 47 7.89 -0.67 4.62
N TYR A 48 8.69 -1.14 3.66
CA TYR A 48 8.32 -1.07 2.25
C TYR A 48 7.13 -1.99 1.91
N ALA A 49 7.06 -3.17 2.50
CA ALA A 49 5.94 -4.08 2.33
C ALA A 49 4.63 -3.44 2.80
N GLN A 50 4.62 -2.88 4.02
CA GLN A 50 3.44 -2.24 4.58
C GLN A 50 3.01 -1.00 3.79
N ALA A 51 3.97 -0.21 3.27
CA ALA A 51 3.68 0.94 2.42
C ALA A 51 3.03 0.52 1.08
N LEU A 52 3.57 -0.50 0.41
CA LEU A 52 3.04 -0.99 -0.87
C LEU A 52 1.65 -1.62 -0.70
N VAL A 53 1.49 -2.51 0.27
CA VAL A 53 0.21 -3.17 0.53
C VAL A 53 -0.84 -2.14 0.97
N GLY A 54 -0.47 -1.18 1.81
CA GLY A 54 -1.35 -0.10 2.23
C GLY A 54 -1.82 0.78 1.06
N MET A 55 -0.90 1.13 0.14
CA MET A 55 -1.22 1.91 -1.06
C MET A 55 -2.25 1.18 -1.94
N VAL A 56 -2.08 -0.13 -2.15
CA VAL A 56 -3.01 -0.95 -2.95
C VAL A 56 -4.34 -1.13 -2.22
N ALA A 57 -4.33 -1.41 -0.92
CA ALA A 57 -5.53 -1.66 -0.12
C ALA A 57 -6.44 -0.42 -0.05
N LEU A 58 -5.86 0.74 0.29
CA LEU A 58 -6.61 2.00 0.39
C LEU A 58 -7.15 2.43 -0.97
N THR A 59 -6.36 2.30 -2.03
CA THR A 59 -6.81 2.63 -3.39
C THR A 59 -7.90 1.67 -3.87
N GLY A 60 -7.79 0.38 -3.53
CA GLY A 60 -8.83 -0.61 -3.80
C GLY A 60 -10.14 -0.28 -3.10
N GLN A 61 -10.08 0.09 -1.82
CA GLN A 61 -11.26 0.49 -1.06
C GLN A 61 -11.91 1.75 -1.66
N TRP A 62 -11.12 2.78 -1.96
CA TRP A 62 -11.62 3.98 -2.66
C TRP A 62 -12.27 3.63 -4.01
N TRP A 63 -11.67 2.72 -4.78
CA TRP A 63 -12.20 2.34 -6.08
C TRP A 63 -13.52 1.58 -5.98
N LEU A 64 -13.72 0.76 -4.94
CA LEU A 64 -15.00 0.07 -4.70
C LEU A 64 -16.15 1.06 -4.49
N ASP A 65 -15.86 2.21 -3.89
CA ASP A 65 -16.81 3.30 -3.67
C ASP A 65 -16.99 4.16 -4.93
N ALA A 66 -15.91 4.60 -5.57
CA ALA A 66 -15.95 5.49 -6.73
C ALA A 66 -16.38 4.80 -8.04
N ARG A 67 -16.00 3.53 -8.21
CA ARG A 67 -16.21 2.66 -9.39
C ARG A 67 -15.80 3.24 -10.74
N LYS A 68 -15.03 4.34 -10.73
CA LYS A 68 -14.45 5.03 -11.88
C LYS A 68 -13.07 5.54 -11.45
N PRO A 69 -12.00 5.39 -12.26
CA PRO A 69 -11.89 4.82 -13.62
C PRO A 69 -12.12 3.29 -13.69
N LYS A 70 -11.93 2.65 -14.86
CA LYS A 70 -12.03 1.18 -14.96
C LYS A 70 -10.97 0.51 -14.08
N LYS A 71 -11.28 -0.67 -13.50
CA LYS A 71 -10.36 -1.43 -12.63
C LYS A 71 -8.96 -1.58 -13.23
N ALA A 72 -8.89 -1.92 -14.53
CA ALA A 72 -7.63 -2.12 -15.24
C ALA A 72 -6.79 -0.84 -15.32
N GLU A 73 -7.43 0.31 -15.47
CA GLU A 73 -6.78 1.61 -15.54
C GLU A 73 -6.22 2.01 -14.16
N VAL A 74 -6.99 1.81 -13.10
CA VAL A 74 -6.52 2.02 -11.72
C VAL A 74 -5.34 1.10 -11.39
N ALA A 75 -5.42 -0.18 -11.77
CA ALA A 75 -4.32 -1.12 -11.59
C ALA A 75 -3.06 -0.68 -12.36
N ALA A 76 -3.21 -0.23 -13.61
CA ALA A 76 -2.10 0.28 -14.41
C ALA A 76 -1.43 1.49 -13.74
N HIS A 77 -2.21 2.46 -13.25
CA HIS A 77 -1.66 3.63 -12.56
C HIS A 77 -1.01 3.27 -11.22
N LEU A 78 -1.56 2.31 -10.46
CA LEU A 78 -0.97 1.82 -9.22
C LEU A 78 0.39 1.15 -9.46
N VAL A 79 0.47 0.26 -10.45
CA VAL A 79 1.73 -0.40 -10.81
C VAL A 79 2.75 0.61 -11.30
N ASN A 80 2.32 1.57 -12.13
CA ASN A 80 3.19 2.64 -12.62
C ASN A 80 3.74 3.49 -11.47
N LEU A 81 2.89 3.87 -10.51
CA LEU A 81 3.30 4.62 -9.33
C LEU A 81 4.29 3.83 -8.46
N ALA A 82 3.99 2.56 -8.19
CA ALA A 82 4.86 1.71 -7.40
C ALA A 82 6.22 1.51 -8.08
N TRP A 83 6.24 1.23 -9.40
CA TRP A 83 7.48 0.99 -10.12
C TRP A 83 8.34 2.24 -10.23
N HIS A 84 7.77 3.39 -10.64
CA HIS A 84 8.52 4.64 -10.69
C HIS A 84 8.94 5.14 -9.30
N GLY A 85 8.13 4.91 -8.27
CA GLY A 85 8.45 5.27 -6.89
C GLY A 85 9.57 4.42 -6.29
N LEU A 86 9.60 3.12 -6.61
CA LEU A 86 10.65 2.20 -6.16
C LEU A 86 11.97 2.38 -6.94
N ASP A 87 11.90 2.68 -8.24
CA ASP A 87 13.08 2.98 -9.07
C ASP A 87 13.80 4.26 -8.62
N GLY A 88 13.05 5.23 -8.11
CA GLY A 88 13.57 6.48 -7.54
C GLY A 88 14.03 6.39 -6.07
N LEU A 89 14.15 5.20 -5.48
CA LEU A 89 14.54 5.08 -4.07
C LEU A 89 16.01 5.46 -3.84
N GLU A 90 16.20 6.55 -3.10
CA GLU A 90 17.52 6.89 -2.55
C GLU A 90 17.92 5.89 -1.46
N GLN A 91 19.18 5.41 -1.47
CA GLN A 91 19.69 4.50 -0.42
C GLN A 91 19.62 5.09 0.99
N LYS A 92 19.64 6.42 1.12
CA LYS A 92 19.51 7.15 2.38
C LYS A 92 18.53 8.30 2.18
N PRO A 93 17.22 8.01 2.16
CA PRO A 93 16.22 9.05 1.95
C PRO A 93 16.34 10.08 3.06
N ARG A 94 16.55 11.35 2.70
CA ARG A 94 16.53 12.46 3.64
C ARG A 94 15.15 13.09 3.59
N LEU A 95 14.58 13.40 4.76
CA LEU A 95 13.36 14.17 4.82
C LEU A 95 13.64 15.55 4.20
N ILE A 96 13.12 15.84 3.00
CA ILE A 96 13.25 17.16 2.37
C ILE A 96 12.29 18.11 3.08
N GLY A 97 12.68 18.52 4.30
CA GLY A 97 11.92 19.37 5.19
C GLY A 97 12.61 20.69 5.43
N HIS A 98 12.72 21.54 4.41
CA HIS A 98 12.66 23.00 4.58
C HIS A 98 12.54 23.69 3.22
N ARG A 99 11.29 23.95 2.79
CA ARG A 99 11.00 25.11 1.95
C ARG A 99 10.02 25.98 2.72
N ARG A 100 10.55 26.86 3.57
CA ARG A 100 9.91 28.15 3.80
C ARG A 100 10.03 28.90 2.49
N GLN A 101 8.92 29.23 1.84
CA GLN A 101 8.63 30.51 1.21
C GLN A 101 7.12 30.67 1.13
#